data_AF-A5HHE4-F1
#
_entry.id   AF-A5HHE4-F1
#
_cell.length_a   1.000
_cell.length_b   1.000
_cell.length_c   1.000
_cell.angle_alpha   90.00
_cell.angle_beta   90.00
_cell.angle_gamma   90.00
#
_symmetry.space_group_name_H-M   'P 1'
#
loop_
_entity.id
_entity.type
_entity.pdbx_description
1 polymer ?
#
loop_
_entity_poly.entity_id
_entity_poly.type
_entity_poly.pdbx_seq_one_letter_code
_entity_poly.pdbx_strand_id
1 'polypeptide(L)' 'ARPSQCSCDQTTVYCHNRRLTSVPAGIPTDRQNLWLYDNQITKLEPGVFDRLTAL' A
#
# COMPACT_ATOMS: atom_id res chain seq x y z
N ALA A 1 -10.81 -4.31 0.84
CA ALA A 1 -10.67 -4.39 -0.63
C ALA A 1 -9.26 -4.89 -0.95
N ARG A 2 -9.03 -5.53 -2.10
CA ARG A 2 -7.67 -5.97 -2.51
C ARG A 2 -7.18 -5.07 -3.65
N PRO A 3 -6.04 -4.35 -3.50
CA PRO A 3 -5.51 -3.54 -4.59
C PRO A 3 -5.14 -4.44 -5.76
N SER A 4 -5.66 -4.12 -6.97
CA SER A 4 -5.38 -4.89 -8.19
C SER A 4 -3.90 -4.88 -8.57
N GLN A 5 -3.20 -3.83 -8.15
CA GLN A 5 -1.79 -3.62 -8.40
C GLN A 5 -0.90 -4.29 -7.38
N CYS A 6 -1.41 -4.90 -6.29
CA CYS A 6 -0.57 -5.53 -5.27
C CYS A 6 -1.01 -6.96 -4.97
N SER A 7 -0.12 -7.72 -4.33
CA SER A 7 -0.46 -9.02 -3.76
C SER A 7 -0.73 -8.86 -2.26
N CYS A 8 -1.61 -9.70 -1.70
CA CYS A 8 -1.97 -9.63 -0.28
C CYS A 8 -2.01 -11.05 0.29
N ASP A 9 -1.47 -11.24 1.50
CA ASP A 9 -1.63 -12.49 2.27
C ASP A 9 -2.60 -12.26 3.44
N GLN A 10 -2.40 -12.82 4.65
CA GLN A 10 -3.23 -12.52 5.82
C GLN A 10 -2.87 -11.21 6.53
N THR A 11 -1.59 -10.84 6.61
CA THR A 11 -1.11 -9.73 7.45
C THR A 11 -0.41 -8.63 6.66
N THR A 12 -0.03 -8.89 5.42
CA THR A 12 0.91 -8.10 4.63
C THR A 12 0.34 -7.79 3.25
N VAL A 13 0.59 -6.56 2.80
CA VAL A 13 0.28 -6.05 1.46
C VAL A 13 1.59 -5.80 0.73
N TYR A 14 1.82 -6.58 -0.33
CA TYR A 14 3.04 -6.56 -1.13
C TYR A 14 2.86 -5.70 -2.38
N CYS A 15 3.28 -4.44 -2.28
CA CYS A 15 3.27 -3.46 -3.37
C CYS A 15 4.70 -3.09 -3.86
N HIS A 16 5.74 -3.79 -3.40
CA HIS A 16 7.13 -3.47 -3.73
C HIS A 16 7.51 -3.82 -5.18
N ASN A 17 8.42 -3.07 -5.79
CA ASN A 17 8.93 -3.28 -7.15
C ASN A 17 7.83 -3.36 -8.22
N ARG A 18 6.88 -2.41 -8.19
CA ARG A 18 5.72 -2.38 -9.10
C ARG A 18 5.62 -1.13 -9.96
N ARG A 19 6.65 -0.28 -9.93
CA ARG A 19 6.69 1.01 -10.65
C ARG A 19 5.51 1.91 -10.31
N LEU A 20 5.02 1.83 -9.07
CA LEU A 20 3.93 2.67 -8.59
C LEU A 20 4.41 4.12 -8.51
N THR A 21 3.60 5.05 -8.99
CA THR A 21 3.85 6.49 -8.89
C THR A 21 3.09 7.13 -7.71
N SER A 22 2.16 6.38 -7.11
CA SER A 22 1.39 6.76 -5.93
C SER A 22 1.04 5.53 -5.09
N VAL A 23 0.60 5.75 -3.85
CA VAL A 23 0.11 4.67 -2.98
C VAL A 23 -1.22 4.13 -3.56
N PRO A 24 -1.35 2.80 -3.78
CA PRO A 24 -2.56 2.23 -4.35
C PRO A 24 -3.79 2.46 -3.48
N ALA A 25 -4.92 2.79 -4.11
CA ALA A 25 -6.19 2.83 -3.42
C ALA A 25 -6.66 1.41 -3.05
N GLY A 26 -7.44 1.31 -1.98
CA GLY A 26 -8.06 0.05 -1.58
C GLY A 26 -7.13 -0.92 -0.86
N ILE A 27 -6.02 -0.44 -0.29
CA ILE A 27 -5.22 -1.20 0.69
C ILE A 27 -6.16 -1.60 1.85
N PRO A 28 -6.25 -2.90 2.20
CA PRO A 28 -7.07 -3.33 3.30
C PRO A 28 -6.58 -2.75 4.63
N THR A 29 -7.50 -2.21 5.42
CA THR A 29 -7.21 -1.46 6.66
C THR A 29 -6.96 -2.37 7.87
N ASP A 30 -7.24 -3.66 7.71
CA ASP A 30 -7.06 -4.74 8.69
C ASP A 30 -5.68 -5.39 8.62
N ARG A 31 -4.77 -4.89 7.77
CA ARG A 31 -3.42 -5.45 7.59
C ARG A 31 -2.40 -4.73 8.45
N GLN A 32 -1.41 -5.50 8.91
CA GLN A 32 -0.35 -5.06 9.79
C GLN A 32 0.88 -4.53 9.04
N ASN A 33 1.08 -4.96 7.80
CA ASN A 33 2.29 -4.61 7.05
C ASN A 33 1.96 -4.13 5.63
N LEU A 34 2.61 -3.05 5.20
CA LEU A 34 2.54 -2.52 3.84
C LEU A 34 3.95 -2.34 3.27
N TRP A 35 4.27 -3.12 2.23
CA TRP A 35 5.56 -3.05 1.55
C TRP A 35 5.43 -2.23 0.27
N LEU A 36 6.03 -1.03 0.27
CA LEU A 36 5.93 -0.04 -0.82
C LEU A 36 7.28 0.37 -1.43
N TYR A 37 8.38 -0.28 -1.03
CA TYR A 37 9.73 0.06 -1.52
C TYR A 37 9.96 -0.33 -2.99
N ASP A 38 11.04 0.16 -3.60
CA ASP A 38 11.37 -0.03 -5.02
C ASP A 38 10.25 0.42 -5.98
N ASN A 39 9.60 1.54 -5.64
CA ASN A 39 8.61 2.19 -6.49
C ASN A 39 9.09 3.58 -6.93
N GLN A 40 8.29 4.24 -7.77
CA GLN A 40 8.56 5.58 -8.31
C GLN A 40 7.75 6.65 -7.58
N ILE A 41 7.41 6.39 -6.31
CA ILE A 41 6.67 7.32 -5.46
C ILE A 41 7.64 8.38 -4.98
N THR A 42 7.53 9.58 -5.52
CA THR A 42 8.39 10.73 -5.17
C THR A 42 7.76 11.65 -4.14
N LYS A 43 6.44 11.53 -3.93
CA LYS A 43 5.68 12.31 -2.97
C LYS A 43 4.56 11.46 -2.36
N LEU A 44 4.31 11.67 -1.08
CA LEU A 44 3.17 11.12 -0.37
C LEU A 44 2.15 12.24 -0.17
N GLU A 45 0.93 12.04 -0.65
CA GLU A 45 -0.13 13.00 -0.41
C GLU A 45 -0.53 12.98 1.08
N PRO A 46 -0.86 14.14 1.67
CA PRO A 46 -1.36 14.21 3.03
C PRO A 46 -2.54 13.25 3.21
N GLY A 47 -2.52 12.49 4.30
CA GLY A 47 -3.60 11.58 4.67
C GLY A 47 -3.70 10.30 3.86
N VAL A 48 -2.73 10.00 2.98
CA VAL A 48 -2.75 8.77 2.15
C VAL A 48 -2.75 7.47 2.98
N PHE A 49 -2.33 7.53 4.24
CA PHE A 49 -2.33 6.40 5.18
C PHE A 49 -3.36 6.54 6.31
N ASP A 50 -4.18 7.59 6.36
CA ASP A 50 -5.11 7.84 7.49
C ASP A 50 -6.12 6.71 7.71
N ARG A 51 -6.43 5.98 6.64
CA ARG A 51 -7.36 4.85 6.69
C ARG A 51 -6.70 3.55 7.14
N LEU A 52 -5.38 3.49 7.22
CA LEU A 52 -4.61 2.29 7.55
C LEU A 52 -4.37 2.25 9.06
N THR A 53 -5.45 2.14 9.83
CA THR A 53 -5.43 2.25 11.30
C THR A 53 -4.70 1.11 12.02
N ALA A 54 -4.36 0.03 11.30
CA ALA A 54 -3.64 -1.12 11.83
C ALA A 54 -2.15 -1.17 11.41
N LEU A 55 -1.67 -0.16 10.67
CA LEU A 55 -0.25 0.04 10.37
C LEU A 55 0.50 0.71 11.53
#